data_AF-A0AAJ0WEW3-F1
#
_entry.id   AF-A0AAJ0WEW3-F1
#
_cell.length_a   1.000
_cell.length_b   1.000
_cell.length_c   1.000
_cell.angle_alpha   90.00
_cell.angle_beta   90.00
_cell.angle_gamma   90.00
#
_symmetry.space_group_name_H-M   'P 1'
#
loop_
_entity.id
_entity.type
_entity.pdbx_description
1 polymer ?
#
loop_
_entity_poly.entity_id
_entity_poly.type
_entity_poly.pdbx_seq_one_letter_code
_entity_poly.pdbx_strand_id
1 'polypeptide(L)'
;MATKEENEIAYSFYKYKDTNEIHIFKGRFTPEGGCTALHKCICKKIKDWRADDVTRIKTCLDEDQARQFAADKGRPVCGTCVSDLYETYS
;
A
#
# COMPACT_ATOMS: atom_id res chain seq x y z
N MET A 1 23.60 -4.58 -6.85
CA MET A 1 22.19 -4.20 -7.09
C MET A 1 21.36 -5.15 -6.24
N ALA A 2 20.68 -4.67 -5.21
CA ALA A 2 19.89 -5.52 -4.33
C ALA A 2 18.67 -6.03 -5.10
N THR A 3 18.65 -7.32 -5.40
CA THR A 3 17.46 -8.02 -5.89
C THR A 3 16.48 -8.06 -4.72
N LYS A 4 15.36 -7.35 -4.82
CA LYS A 4 14.26 -7.46 -3.84
C LYS A 4 13.93 -8.94 -3.69
N GLU A 5 13.94 -9.45 -2.47
CA GLU A 5 13.78 -10.87 -2.18
C GLU A 5 12.39 -11.33 -2.65
N GLU A 6 12.35 -12.46 -3.36
CA GLU A 6 11.10 -13.05 -3.80
C GLU A 6 10.17 -13.26 -2.59
N ASN A 7 8.88 -12.91 -2.74
CA ASN A 7 7.85 -13.07 -1.70
C ASN A 7 7.89 -12.03 -0.56
N GLU A 8 8.73 -10.99 -0.62
CA GLU A 8 8.69 -9.84 0.29
C GLU A 8 7.37 -9.06 0.18
N ILE A 9 6.96 -8.43 1.29
CA ILE A 9 5.74 -7.61 1.34
C ILE A 9 5.94 -6.36 0.49
N ALA A 10 5.02 -6.16 -0.45
CA ALA A 10 4.92 -4.94 -1.24
C ALA A 10 3.75 -4.09 -0.75
N TYR A 11 3.94 -2.78 -0.73
CA TYR A 11 2.95 -1.79 -0.35
C TYR A 11 2.55 -0.94 -1.54
N SER A 12 1.24 -0.67 -1.66
CA SER A 12 0.68 0.15 -2.73
C SER A 12 -0.35 1.13 -2.18
N PHE A 13 -0.34 2.34 -2.72
CA PHE A 13 -1.15 3.48 -2.31
C PHE A 13 -2.16 3.81 -3.41
N TYR A 14 -3.43 3.77 -3.03
CA TYR A 14 -4.55 4.07 -3.92
C TYR A 14 -5.44 5.10 -3.27
N LYS A 15 -5.81 6.14 -4.02
CA LYS A 15 -6.73 7.17 -3.57
C LYS A 15 -8.15 6.79 -3.97
N TYR A 16 -9.06 6.73 -3.01
CA TYR A 16 -10.49 6.51 -3.29
C TYR A 16 -11.11 7.79 -3.83
N LYS A 17 -11.91 7.69 -4.90
CA LYS A 17 -12.54 8.86 -5.53
C LYS A 17 -13.59 9.50 -4.64
N ASP A 18 -14.41 8.70 -3.95
CA ASP A 18 -15.51 9.20 -3.11
C ASP A 18 -15.03 9.93 -1.85
N THR A 19 -14.03 9.38 -1.16
CA THR A 19 -13.57 9.91 0.13
C THR A 19 -12.35 10.83 0.00
N ASN A 20 -11.70 10.86 -1.17
CA ASN A 20 -10.38 11.45 -1.38
C ASN A 20 -9.28 10.91 -0.44
N GLU A 21 -9.55 9.83 0.30
CA GLU A 21 -8.61 9.21 1.24
C GLU A 21 -7.67 8.25 0.50
N ILE A 22 -6.39 8.24 0.89
CA ILE A 22 -5.38 7.34 0.37
C ILE A 22 -5.30 6.12 1.28
N HIS A 23 -5.55 4.95 0.71
CA HIS A 23 -5.47 3.68 1.41
C HIS A 23 -4.24 2.88 0.98
N ILE A 24 -3.71 2.10 1.92
CA ILE A 24 -2.54 1.26 1.71
C ILE A 24 -2.99 -0.18 1.55
N PHE A 25 -2.43 -0.85 0.55
CA PHE A 25 -2.69 -2.23 0.17
C PHE A 25 -1.40 -3.01 0.31
N LYS A 26 -1.48 -4.16 0.99
CA LYS A 26 -0.39 -5.14 1.07
C LYS A 26 -0.44 -6.03 -0.17
N GLY A 27 0.72 -6.54 -0.53
CA GLY A 27 0.96 -7.33 -1.72
C GLY A 27 2.25 -8.10 -1.54
N ARG A 28 2.70 -8.76 -2.59
CA ARG A 28 4.03 -9.39 -2.61
C ARG A 28 4.78 -9.07 -3.88
N PHE A 29 6.08 -8.83 -3.78
CA PHE A 29 6.93 -8.74 -4.96
C PHE A 29 6.92 -10.07 -5.73
N THR A 30 6.84 -9.97 -7.05
CA THR A 30 6.90 -11.11 -7.96
C THR A 30 8.34 -11.28 -8.47
N PRO A 31 8.78 -12.51 -8.77
CA PRO A 31 10.11 -12.76 -9.35
C PRO A 31 10.39 -11.99 -10.64
N GLU A 32 9.34 -11.63 -11.39
CA GLU A 32 9.44 -10.86 -12.64
C GLU A 32 9.66 -9.35 -12.41
N GLY A 33 9.89 -8.91 -11.16
CA GLY A 33 10.12 -7.50 -10.81
C GLY A 33 8.85 -6.66 -10.60
N GLY A 34 7.67 -7.27 -10.73
CA GLY A 34 6.38 -6.66 -10.38
C GLY A 34 5.97 -6.85 -8.92
N CYS A 35 4.72 -6.51 -8.60
CA CYS A 35 4.11 -6.89 -7.33
C CYS A 35 2.65 -7.29 -7.53
N THR A 36 2.20 -8.25 -6.74
CA THR A 36 0.78 -8.59 -6.62
C THR A 36 0.09 -7.51 -5.82
N ALA A 37 -0.94 -6.87 -6.38
CA ALA A 37 -1.84 -6.05 -5.58
C ALA A 37 -2.85 -7.00 -4.92
N LEU A 38 -2.72 -7.29 -3.61
CA LEU A 38 -3.81 -8.00 -2.95
C LEU A 38 -5.00 -7.05 -2.87
N HIS A 39 -6.17 -7.52 -3.29
CA HIS A 39 -7.42 -6.75 -3.32
C HIS A 39 -7.89 -6.24 -1.94
N LYS A 40 -7.12 -6.44 -0.86
CA LYS A 40 -7.50 -6.10 0.50
C LYS A 40 -6.68 -4.90 1.00
N CYS A 41 -7.36 -3.80 1.29
CA CYS A 41 -6.78 -2.72 2.09
C CYS A 41 -6.31 -3.30 3.41
N ILE A 42 -5.16 -2.84 3.88
CA ILE A 42 -4.64 -3.19 5.21
C ILE A 42 -5.69 -2.88 6.30
N CYS A 43 -6.36 -1.74 6.15
CA CYS A 43 -7.42 -1.27 7.03
C CYS A 43 -8.71 -2.13 7.02
N LYS A 44 -8.87 -3.05 6.06
CA LYS A 44 -10.08 -3.88 5.82
C LYS A 44 -11.40 -3.10 5.66
N LYS A 45 -11.37 -1.75 5.65
CA LYS A 45 -12.52 -0.87 5.40
C LYS A 45 -12.97 -0.93 3.94
N ILE A 46 -12.01 -1.17 3.03
CA ILE A 46 -12.27 -1.38 1.61
C ILE A 46 -12.31 -2.90 1.39
N LYS A 47 -13.53 -3.46 1.31
CA LYS A 47 -13.75 -4.90 1.09
C LYS A 47 -13.77 -5.27 -0.40
N ASP A 48 -14.28 -4.37 -1.23
CA ASP A 48 -14.46 -4.55 -2.67
C ASP A 48 -14.14 -3.24 -3.36
N TRP A 49 -12.90 -3.06 -3.82
CA TRP A 49 -12.58 -1.92 -4.69
C TRP A 49 -12.61 -2.38 -6.15
N ARG A 50 -13.33 -1.63 -6.98
CA ARG A 50 -13.20 -1.77 -8.43
C ARG A 50 -12.06 -0.88 -8.90
N ALA A 51 -11.38 -1.27 -9.97
CA ALA A 51 -10.30 -0.46 -10.54
C ALA A 51 -10.74 0.97 -10.87
N ASP A 52 -12.02 1.16 -11.19
CA ASP A 52 -12.62 2.46 -11.49
C ASP A 52 -12.82 3.36 -10.25
N ASP A 53 -12.89 2.80 -9.04
CA ASP A 53 -13.19 3.55 -7.81
C ASP A 53 -11.94 4.20 -7.20
N VAL A 54 -10.76 3.82 -7.70
CA VAL A 54 -9.48 4.25 -7.15
C VAL A 54 -8.56 4.84 -8.20
N THR A 55 -7.76 5.80 -7.77
CA THR A 55 -6.63 6.31 -8.54
C THR A 55 -5.35 5.75 -7.95
N ARG A 56 -4.54 5.06 -8.76
CA ARG A 56 -3.22 4.58 -8.35
C ARG A 56 -2.31 5.78 -8.09
N ILE A 57 -1.73 5.85 -6.90
CA ILE A 57 -0.80 6.92 -6.52
C ILE A 57 0.64 6.42 -6.59
N LYS A 58 0.92 5.28 -5.97
CA LYS A 58 2.25 4.66 -5.95
C LYS A 58 2.11 3.16 -5.68
N THR A 59 2.95 2.31 -6.27
CA THR A 59 2.83 0.86 -6.15
C THR A 59 4.18 0.20 -5.98
N CYS A 60 4.17 -1.03 -5.47
CA CYS A 60 5.34 -1.89 -5.34
C CYS A 60 6.48 -1.25 -4.53
N LEU A 61 6.12 -0.63 -3.40
CA LEU A 61 7.06 -0.09 -2.43
C LEU A 61 7.43 -1.17 -1.41
N ASP A 62 8.69 -1.21 -0.99
CA ASP A 62 9.06 -1.91 0.24
C ASP A 62 8.61 -1.11 1.47
N GLU A 63 8.81 -1.68 2.66
CA GLU A 63 8.32 -1.09 3.91
C GLU A 63 8.89 0.31 4.19
N ASP A 64 10.21 0.50 4.04
CA ASP A 64 10.86 1.79 4.26
C ASP A 64 10.38 2.83 3.25
N GLN A 65 10.30 2.45 1.97
CA GLN A 65 9.73 3.32 0.93
C GLN A 65 8.27 3.70 1.22
N ALA A 66 7.48 2.75 1.71
CA ALA A 66 6.08 2.99 2.05
C ALA A 66 5.95 3.94 3.24
N ARG A 67 6.79 3.80 4.27
CA ARG A 67 6.83 4.70 5.43
C ARG A 67 7.23 6.11 5.03
N GLN A 68 8.29 6.26 4.23
CA GLN A 68 8.71 7.56 3.71
C GLN A 68 7.60 8.22 2.88
N PHE A 69 6.94 7.46 2.02
CA PHE A 69 5.85 7.97 1.19
C PHE A 69 4.61 8.36 2.00
N ALA A 70 4.26 7.58 3.03
CA ALA A 70 3.16 7.89 3.94
C ALA A 70 3.43 9.18 4.73
N ALA A 71 4.67 9.36 5.22
CA ALA A 71 5.10 10.57 5.90
C ALA A 71 5.08 11.82 4.99
N ASP A 72 5.54 11.69 3.74
CA ASP A 72 5.51 12.77 2.73
C ASP A 72 4.08 13.23 2.41
N LYS A 73 3.15 12.29 2.23
CA LYS A 73 1.75 12.62 1.92
C LYS A 73 1.02 13.20 3.12
N GLY A 74 1.26 12.64 4.32
CA GLY A 74 0.65 13.09 5.56
C GLY A 74 -0.85 12.83 5.66
N ARG A 75 -1.62 13.85 6.06
CA ARG A 75 -3.05 13.77 6.42
C ARG A 75 -3.99 13.04 5.42
N PRO A 76 -3.77 13.06 4.10
CA PRO A 76 -4.62 12.33 3.15
C PRO A 76 -4.52 10.81 3.26
N VAL A 77 -3.49 10.26 3.92
CA VAL A 77 -3.35 8.81 4.11
C VAL A 77 -4.23 8.35 5.28
N CYS A 78 -4.99 7.29 5.06
CA CYS A 78 -5.84 6.66 6.07
C CYS A 78 -5.04 6.38 7.34
N GLY A 79 -5.41 7.02 8.46
CA GLY A 79 -4.69 6.89 9.72
C GLY A 79 -4.56 5.44 10.21
N THR A 80 -5.60 4.61 10.00
CA THR A 80 -5.55 3.18 10.33
C THR A 80 -4.53 2.42 9.47
N CYS A 81 -4.40 2.78 8.19
CA CYS A 81 -3.39 2.16 7.32
C CYS A 81 -1.98 2.54 7.75
N VAL A 82 -1.79 3.80 8.16
CA VAL A 82 -0.52 4.28 8.70
C VAL A 82 -0.18 3.54 9.99
N SER A 83 -1.11 3.43 10.95
CA SER A 83 -0.86 2.69 12.19
C SER A 83 -0.39 1.26 11.94
N ASP A 84 -1.06 0.51 11.04
CA ASP A 84 -0.65 -0.87 10.69
C ASP A 84 0.69 -0.93 9.94
N LEU A 85 1.01 0.07 9.11
CA LEU A 85 2.30 0.17 8.40
C LEU A 85 3.49 0.38 9.36
N TYR A 86 3.26 1.08 10.47
CA TYR A 86 4.27 1.31 11.51
C TYR A 86 4.18 0.30 12.66
N GLU A 87 3.24 -0.64 12.62
CA GLU A 87 3.11 -1.69 13.62
C GLU A 87 4.21 -2.74 13.40
N THR A 88 5.29 -2.63 14.18
CA THR A 88 6.30 -3.67 14.29
C THR A 88 5.76 -4.77 15.20
N TYR A 89 5.35 -5.92 14.63
CA TYR A 89 5.12 -7.12 15.41
C TYR A 89 6.43 -7.46 16.13
N SER A 90 6.47 -7.23 17.45
CA SER A 90 7.54 -7.64 18.37
C SER A 90 7.40 -9.10 18.75
#